data_AF-A0A6G0WVH1-F1
#
_entry.id   AF-A0A6G0WVH1-F1
#
_cell.length_a   1.000
_cell.length_b   1.000
_cell.length_c   1.000
_cell.angle_alpha   90.00
_cell.angle_beta   90.00
_cell.angle_gamma   90.00
#
_symmetry.space_group_name_H-M   'P 1'
#
loop_
_entity.id
_entity.type
_entity.pdbx_description
1 polymer ?
#
loop_
_entity_poly.entity_id
_entity_poly.type
_entity_poly.pdbx_seq_one_letter_code
_entity_poly.pdbx_strand_id
1 'polypeptide(L)'
;ERNEVRRLEQRQSRRFTVKRRRTNDQQRQQYEPDIEYYAHSKVVIGAMDKECPHCHALKLKNEPAGMCYASGKVQLPEIETPPEPGTYLYVKTTFA
;
A
#
# COMPACT_ATOMS: atom_id res chain seq x y z
N GLU A 1 -23.15 28.25 30.93
CA GLU A 1 -22.66 29.08 29.81
C GLU A 1 -21.18 28.89 29.43
N ARG A 2 -20.17 29.54 30.07
CA ARG A 2 -18.75 29.47 29.64
C ARG A 2 -18.18 28.03 29.58
N ASN A 3 -18.58 27.16 30.49
CA ASN A 3 -18.18 25.75 30.49
C ASN A 3 -18.89 24.91 29.42
N GLU A 4 -20.09 25.30 28.97
CA GLU A 4 -20.83 24.63 27.89
C GLU A 4 -20.26 25.02 26.54
N VAL A 5 -19.92 26.30 26.35
CA VAL A 5 -19.20 26.77 25.16
C VAL A 5 -17.89 26.01 25.00
N ARG A 6 -17.09 25.88 26.07
CA ARG A 6 -15.83 25.12 26.05
C ARG A 6 -16.03 23.63 25.70
N ARG A 7 -17.12 23.01 26.20
CA ARG A 7 -17.48 21.62 25.85
C ARG A 7 -17.91 21.48 24.39
N LEU A 8 -18.63 22.47 23.86
CA LEU A 8 -19.07 22.48 22.46
C LEU A 8 -17.88 22.66 21.50
N GLU A 9 -16.97 23.58 21.78
CA GLU A 9 -15.73 23.78 21.01
C GLU A 9 -14.86 22.52 21.00
N GLN A 10 -14.73 21.84 22.14
CA GLN A 10 -13.97 20.60 22.25
C GLN A 10 -14.65 19.44 21.48
N ARG A 11 -15.98 19.43 21.41
CA ARG A 11 -16.75 18.45 20.62
C ARG A 11 -16.65 18.75 19.12
N GLN A 12 -16.64 20.03 18.72
CA GLN A 12 -16.43 20.44 17.34
C GLN A 12 -15.01 20.07 16.88
N SER A 13 -13.96 20.42 17.63
CA SER A 13 -12.57 20.10 17.28
C SER A 13 -12.32 18.59 17.14
N ARG A 14 -12.91 17.77 18.04
CA ARG A 14 -12.89 16.30 17.91
C ARG A 14 -13.60 15.84 16.65
N ARG A 15 -14.75 16.40 16.29
CA ARG A 15 -15.51 16.04 15.07
C ARG A 15 -14.74 16.40 13.79
N PHE A 16 -14.06 17.54 13.75
CA PHE A 16 -13.18 17.93 12.65
C PHE A 16 -12.00 16.96 12.49
N THR A 17 -11.34 16.61 13.60
CA THR A 17 -10.21 15.67 13.60
C THR A 17 -10.61 14.27 13.10
N VAL A 18 -11.76 13.75 13.56
CA VAL A 18 -12.26 12.43 13.14
C VAL A 18 -12.70 12.43 11.67
N LYS A 19 -13.36 13.50 11.18
CA LYS A 19 -13.69 13.64 9.76
C LYS A 19 -12.44 13.62 8.88
N ARG A 20 -11.39 14.36 9.27
CA ARG A 20 -10.14 14.44 8.50
C ARG A 20 -9.41 13.08 8.38
N ARG A 21 -9.48 12.25 9.43
CA ARG A 21 -8.94 10.88 9.39
C ARG A 21 -9.72 10.00 8.41
N ARG A 22 -11.06 10.00 8.50
CA ARG A 22 -11.93 9.22 7.60
C ARG A 22 -11.76 9.59 6.12
N THR A 23 -11.63 10.88 5.80
CA THR A 23 -11.39 11.32 4.41
C THR A 23 -10.02 10.89 3.89
N ASN A 24 -9.00 10.82 4.76
CA ASN A 24 -7.67 10.37 4.36
C ASN A 24 -7.62 8.86 4.12
N ASP A 25 -8.35 8.07 4.92
CA ASP A 25 -8.47 6.62 4.74
C ASP A 25 -9.23 6.27 3.45
N GLN A 26 -10.24 7.06 3.08
CA GLN A 26 -11.03 6.82 1.86
C GLN A 26 -10.27 7.15 0.57
N GLN A 27 -9.32 8.08 0.60
CA GLN A 27 -8.46 8.40 -0.56
C GLN A 27 -7.34 7.38 -0.79
N ARG A 28 -7.08 6.46 0.15
CA ARG A 28 -6.00 5.46 0.03
C ARG A 28 -6.32 4.28 -0.88
N GLN A 29 -7.52 4.21 -1.46
CA GLN A 29 -8.02 3.00 -2.14
C GLN A 29 -8.23 3.14 -3.65
N GLN A 30 -7.88 4.28 -4.28
CA GLN A 30 -8.05 4.48 -5.71
C GLN A 30 -6.72 4.73 -6.40
N TYR A 31 -6.34 3.82 -7.30
CA TYR A 31 -5.23 4.02 -8.22
C TYR A 31 -5.72 4.90 -9.37
N GLU A 32 -5.06 6.03 -9.60
CA GLU A 32 -5.38 6.95 -10.68
C GLU A 32 -4.31 6.81 -11.78
N PRO A 33 -4.65 6.28 -12.97
CA PRO A 33 -3.67 5.96 -14.01
C PRO A 33 -2.96 7.19 -14.59
N ASP A 34 -3.54 8.38 -14.45
CA ASP A 34 -2.98 9.65 -14.97
C ASP A 34 -1.95 10.28 -14.01
N ILE A 35 -1.77 9.72 -12.80
CA ILE A 35 -0.75 10.19 -11.87
C ILE A 35 0.60 9.57 -12.20
N GLU A 36 1.61 10.42 -12.42
CA GLU A 36 3.00 10.02 -12.57
C GLU A 36 3.63 9.60 -11.24
N TYR A 37 3.25 8.42 -10.73
CA TYR A 37 3.73 7.92 -9.44
C TYR A 37 5.26 7.80 -9.36
N TYR A 38 5.95 7.56 -10.48
CA TYR A 38 7.40 7.48 -10.55
C TYR A 38 8.10 8.80 -10.21
N ALA A 39 7.44 9.94 -10.44
CA ALA A 39 7.96 11.27 -10.13
C ALA A 39 7.60 11.73 -8.70
N HIS A 40 6.80 10.95 -7.96
CA HIS A 40 6.36 11.35 -6.64
C HIS A 40 7.54 11.32 -5.65
N SER A 41 7.73 12.41 -4.91
CA SER A 41 8.80 12.59 -3.91
C SER A 41 8.87 11.56 -2.76
N LYS A 42 7.87 10.69 -2.64
CA LYS A 42 7.80 9.61 -1.64
C LYS A 42 8.16 8.25 -2.23
N VAL A 43 8.21 8.14 -3.55
CA VAL A 43 8.62 6.94 -4.27
C VAL A 43 10.11 7.07 -4.53
N VAL A 44 10.90 6.51 -3.61
CA VAL A 44 12.36 6.44 -3.74
C VAL A 44 12.72 4.98 -4.00
N ILE A 45 13.10 4.68 -5.24
CA ILE A 45 13.69 3.38 -5.59
C ILE A 45 15.19 3.49 -5.29
N GLY A 46 15.70 2.61 -4.43
CA GLY A 46 17.12 2.61 -4.07
C GLY A 46 18.03 2.22 -5.24
N ALA A 47 19.33 2.44 -5.08
CA ALA A 47 20.32 1.93 -6.02
C ALA A 47 20.50 0.40 -5.87
N MET A 48 20.77 -0.29 -6.99
CA MET A 48 21.12 -1.71 -7.00
C MET A 48 22.63 -1.86 -6.80
N ASP A 49 23.09 -1.68 -5.57
CA ASP A 49 24.51 -1.61 -5.20
C ASP A 49 25.00 -2.82 -4.40
N LYS A 50 24.12 -3.77 -4.10
CA LYS A 50 24.46 -4.97 -3.33
C LYS A 50 24.54 -6.17 -4.24
N GLU A 51 25.56 -6.99 -4.05
CA GLU A 51 25.67 -8.27 -4.73
C GLU A 51 24.97 -9.37 -3.91
N CYS A 52 24.21 -10.21 -4.59
CA CYS A 52 23.55 -11.37 -4.00
C CYS A 52 24.58 -12.53 -3.93
N PRO A 53 24.92 -13.06 -2.74
CA PRO A 53 25.97 -14.08 -2.62
C PRO A 53 25.62 -15.42 -3.29
N HIS A 54 24.35 -15.64 -3.62
CA HIS A 54 23.87 -16.89 -4.23
C HIS A 54 23.88 -16.88 -5.76
N CYS A 55 23.70 -15.72 -6.38
CA CYS A 55 23.57 -15.60 -7.84
C CYS A 55 24.44 -14.51 -8.45
N HIS A 56 25.25 -13.81 -7.64
CA HIS A 56 26.11 -12.70 -8.05
C HIS A 56 25.38 -11.54 -8.75
N ALA A 57 24.06 -11.48 -8.60
CA ALA A 57 23.23 -10.44 -9.16
C ALA A 57 23.25 -9.17 -8.29
N LEU A 58 23.12 -8.01 -8.93
CA LEU A 58 22.85 -6.76 -8.20
C LEU A 58 21.44 -6.78 -7.63
N LYS A 59 21.29 -6.34 -6.38
CA LYS A 59 20.04 -6.31 -5.63
C LYS A 59 19.88 -4.98 -4.91
N LEU A 60 18.65 -4.64 -4.55
CA LEU A 60 18.38 -3.51 -3.67
C LEU A 60 18.81 -3.84 -2.23
N LYS A 61 19.27 -2.81 -1.50
CA LYS A 61 19.70 -2.97 -0.10
C LYS A 61 18.64 -3.63 0.80
N ASN A 62 17.36 -3.36 0.55
CA ASN A 62 16.23 -3.82 1.36
C ASN A 62 15.38 -4.89 0.66
N GLU A 63 15.93 -5.58 -0.34
CA GLU A 63 15.25 -6.65 -1.06
C GLU A 63 15.02 -7.88 -0.15
N PRO A 64 13.80 -8.46 -0.13
CA PRO A 64 13.56 -9.71 0.59
C PRO A 64 14.40 -10.86 0.02
N ALA A 65 14.77 -11.80 0.88
CA ALA A 65 15.47 -13.01 0.46
C ALA A 65 14.64 -13.77 -0.59
N GLY A 66 15.30 -14.25 -1.64
CA GLY A 66 14.65 -14.97 -2.74
C GLY A 66 14.22 -14.11 -3.93
N MET A 67 14.32 -12.77 -3.85
CA MET A 67 13.95 -11.87 -4.96
C MET A 67 15.17 -11.31 -5.72
N CYS A 68 16.30 -12.02 -5.84
CA CYS A 68 17.46 -11.46 -6.54
C CYS A 68 17.18 -11.24 -8.05
N TYR A 69 17.38 -10.02 -8.55
CA TYR A 69 17.24 -9.65 -9.96
C TYR A 69 18.48 -10.06 -10.78
N ALA A 70 18.53 -11.29 -11.27
CA ALA A 70 19.63 -11.73 -12.14
C ALA A 70 19.45 -11.17 -13.55
N SER A 71 20.14 -10.07 -13.89
CA SER A 71 20.17 -9.49 -15.25
C SER A 71 18.77 -9.30 -15.88
N GLY A 72 17.79 -8.87 -15.08
CA GLY A 72 16.40 -8.67 -15.52
C GLY A 72 15.47 -9.89 -15.37
N LYS A 73 15.94 -11.02 -14.83
CA LYS A 73 15.10 -12.17 -14.48
C LYS A 73 15.00 -12.30 -12.97
N VAL A 74 13.83 -11.99 -12.42
CA VAL A 74 13.48 -12.36 -11.06
C VAL A 74 13.16 -13.86 -11.08
N GLN A 75 13.86 -14.65 -10.27
CA GLN A 75 13.44 -16.03 -10.02
C GLN A 75 12.28 -16.02 -9.03
N LEU A 76 11.06 -15.84 -9.53
CA LEU A 76 9.88 -16.08 -8.72
C LEU A 76 9.66 -17.60 -8.60
N PRO A 77 9.26 -18.11 -7.42
CA PRO A 77 8.63 -19.41 -7.35
C PRO A 77 7.41 -19.42 -8.27
N GLU A 78 7.16 -20.56 -8.91
CA GLU A 78 6.03 -20.73 -9.82
C GLU A 78 4.73 -20.41 -9.08
N ILE A 79 4.05 -19.34 -9.51
CA ILE A 79 2.75 -18.96 -8.96
C ILE A 79 1.74 -19.90 -9.60
N GLU A 80 1.09 -20.73 -8.78
CA GLU A 80 -0.01 -21.56 -9.26
C GLU A 80 -1.01 -20.69 -10.02
N THR A 81 -1.38 -21.13 -11.24
CA THR A 81 -2.35 -20.42 -12.07
C THR A 81 -3.59 -20.12 -11.23
N PRO A 82 -4.03 -18.85 -11.15
CA PRO A 82 -5.22 -18.52 -10.39
C PRO A 82 -6.38 -19.36 -10.92
N PRO A 83 -7.21 -19.95 -10.03
CA PRO A 83 -8.39 -20.68 -10.46
C PRO A 83 -9.26 -19.78 -11.33
N GLU A 84 -9.87 -20.37 -12.36
CA GLU A 84 -10.57 -19.66 -13.44
C GLU A 84 -11.42 -18.47 -12.94
N PRO A 85 -11.55 -17.39 -13.77
CA PRO A 85 -12.23 -16.15 -13.43
C PRO A 85 -13.74 -16.28 -13.09
N GLY A 86 -14.26 -17.48 -12.83
CA GLY A 86 -15.65 -17.74 -12.47
C GLY A 86 -15.97 -17.80 -10.98
N THR A 87 -14.98 -17.77 -10.06
CA THR A 87 -15.23 -18.05 -8.63
C THR A 87 -14.92 -16.91 -7.66
N TYR A 88 -14.64 -15.69 -8.13
CA TYR A 88 -14.49 -14.52 -7.23
C TYR A 88 -15.82 -13.92 -6.75
N LEU A 89 -16.96 -14.55 -7.08
CA LEU A 89 -18.31 -14.03 -6.84
C LEU A 89 -19.18 -15.01 -6.05
N TYR A 90 -18.80 -15.41 -4.83
CA TYR A 90 -19.79 -15.75 -3.79
C TYR A 90 -19.20 -15.72 -2.37
N VAL A 91 -18.80 -14.54 -1.90
CA VAL A 91 -18.87 -14.23 -0.46
C VAL A 91 -19.89 -13.11 -0.27
N LYS A 92 -21.11 -13.35 -0.74
CA LYS A 92 -22.28 -12.60 -0.29
C LYS A 92 -22.63 -13.12 1.10
N THR A 93 -22.18 -12.37 2.11
CA THR A 93 -22.91 -12.08 3.35
C THR A 93 -24.09 -13.02 3.66
N THR A 94 -23.90 -13.95 4.56
CA THR A 94 -24.98 -14.48 5.42
C THR A 94 -24.71 -14.04 6.84
N PHE A 95 -25.21 -12.85 7.16
CA PHE A 95 -25.62 -12.48 8.52
C PHE A 95 -27.07 -12.00 8.42
N ALA A 96 -27.99 -12.91 8.70
CA ALA A 96 -29.32 -12.68 9.23
C ALA A 96 -29.73 -13.95 9.97
#